data_AF-A0A3B0S260-F1
#
_entry.id   AF-A0A3B0S260-F1
#
_cell.length_a   1.000
_cell.length_b   1.000
_cell.length_c   1.000
_cell.angle_alpha   90.00
_cell.angle_beta   90.00
_cell.angle_gamma   90.00
#
_symmetry.space_group_name_H-M   'P 1'
#
loop_
_entity.id
_entity.type
_entity.pdbx_description
1 polymer ?
#
loop_
_entity_poly.entity_id
_entity_poly.type
_entity_poly.pdbx_seq_one_letter_code
_entity_poly.pdbx_strand_id
1 'polypeptide(L)'
;MHPLKVYLRDVGETIQAFGARVSASRQTLYRIIGGSQAPKPALARRIVEATGGAVTFEALYQGAAGGANGGGEVVGLNAGEAGGALNPERVRVALAIVVDHLAAKDKPAPPDAAVTIAAEAVVNTYIALSTVTTRQGPERFCQALRPVLEEILREYSASPPPPAALDRGAELATQIYFQSWTQDQTETTAG
;
A
#
# COMPACT_ATOMS: atom_id res chain seq x y z
N MET A 1 -2.54 -23.77 -15.37
CA MET A 1 -3.54 -22.78 -15.85
C MET A 1 -3.07 -21.40 -15.40
N HIS A 2 -3.07 -20.39 -16.28
CA HIS A 2 -2.47 -19.08 -15.95
C HIS A 2 -3.24 -18.36 -14.82
N PRO A 3 -2.56 -17.75 -13.83
CA PRO A 3 -3.18 -17.16 -12.63
C PRO A 3 -4.21 -16.07 -12.96
N LEU A 4 -3.92 -15.20 -13.92
CA LEU A 4 -4.88 -14.19 -14.38
C LEU A 4 -6.18 -14.80 -14.93
N LYS A 5 -6.12 -15.97 -15.57
CA LYS A 5 -7.32 -16.66 -16.09
C LYS A 5 -8.15 -17.27 -14.97
N VAL A 6 -7.49 -17.77 -13.92
CA VAL A 6 -8.14 -18.29 -12.71
C VAL A 6 -8.90 -17.15 -12.03
N TYR A 7 -8.21 -16.05 -11.73
CA TYR A 7 -8.80 -14.87 -11.10
C TYR A 7 -10.05 -14.39 -11.84
N LEU A 8 -9.95 -14.15 -13.15
CA LEU A 8 -11.07 -13.61 -13.95
C LEU A 8 -12.29 -14.53 -13.95
N ARG A 9 -12.08 -15.85 -13.93
CA ARG A 9 -13.15 -16.82 -13.80
C ARG A 9 -13.80 -16.74 -12.42
N ASP A 10 -12.99 -16.69 -11.36
CA ASP A 10 -13.45 -16.76 -9.98
C ASP A 10 -14.24 -15.49 -9.58
N VAL A 11 -13.88 -14.32 -10.12
CA VAL A 11 -14.63 -13.06 -9.90
C VAL A 11 -15.70 -12.78 -10.97
N GLY A 12 -15.84 -13.65 -11.98
CA GLY A 12 -16.79 -13.47 -13.07
C GLY A 12 -16.52 -12.26 -13.99
N GLU A 13 -15.31 -11.73 -14.01
CA GLU A 13 -14.93 -10.56 -14.82
C GLU A 13 -14.48 -10.99 -16.22
N THR A 14 -15.04 -10.35 -17.27
CA THR A 14 -14.62 -10.64 -18.65
C THR A 14 -13.24 -10.05 -18.96
N ILE A 15 -12.48 -10.69 -19.86
CA ILE A 15 -11.17 -10.17 -20.30
C ILE A 15 -11.29 -8.76 -20.91
N GLN A 16 -12.41 -8.44 -21.55
CA GLN A 16 -12.63 -7.11 -22.13
C GLN A 16 -12.81 -6.04 -21.04
N ALA A 17 -13.63 -6.31 -20.02
CA ALA A 17 -13.83 -5.41 -18.90
C ALA A 17 -12.53 -5.20 -18.12
N PHE A 18 -11.81 -6.29 -17.84
CA PHE A 18 -10.51 -6.21 -17.17
C PHE A 18 -9.48 -5.43 -17.98
N GLY A 19 -9.43 -5.64 -19.31
CA GLY A 19 -8.54 -4.91 -20.21
C GLY A 19 -8.77 -3.41 -20.21
N ALA A 20 -10.03 -2.97 -20.18
CA ALA A 20 -10.36 -1.55 -20.02
C ALA A 20 -9.85 -1.01 -18.68
N ARG A 21 -9.99 -1.78 -17.60
CA ARG A 21 -9.58 -1.39 -16.24
C ARG A 21 -8.07 -1.23 -16.08
N VAL A 22 -7.27 -2.09 -16.72
CA VAL A 22 -5.80 -2.01 -16.69
C VAL A 22 -5.21 -1.26 -17.89
N SER A 23 -6.05 -0.63 -18.72
CA SER A 23 -5.68 0.02 -19.98
C SER A 23 -4.75 -0.84 -20.84
N ALA A 24 -5.23 -2.03 -21.19
CA ALA A 24 -4.56 -3.02 -22.05
C ALA A 24 -5.53 -3.64 -23.06
N SER A 25 -5.04 -3.94 -24.26
CA SER A 25 -5.86 -4.58 -25.28
C SER A 25 -6.17 -6.04 -24.94
N ARG A 26 -7.37 -6.50 -25.31
CA ARG A 26 -7.80 -7.90 -25.17
C ARG A 26 -6.78 -8.88 -25.77
N GLN A 27 -6.20 -8.55 -26.92
CA GLN A 27 -5.19 -9.37 -27.58
C GLN A 27 -3.89 -9.48 -26.77
N THR A 28 -3.46 -8.39 -26.12
CA THR A 28 -2.30 -8.40 -25.22
C THR A 28 -2.54 -9.32 -24.03
N LEU A 29 -3.71 -9.22 -23.40
CA LEU A 29 -4.08 -10.07 -22.26
C LEU A 29 -4.15 -11.55 -22.65
N TYR A 30 -4.69 -11.90 -23.82
CA TYR A 30 -4.68 -13.28 -24.29
C TYR A 30 -3.27 -13.82 -24.51
N ARG A 31 -2.35 -13.02 -25.06
CA ARG A 31 -0.95 -13.44 -25.26
C ARG A 31 -0.24 -13.67 -23.92
N ILE A 32 -0.51 -12.84 -22.92
CA ILE A 32 0.00 -13.02 -21.56
C ILE A 32 -0.57 -14.30 -20.93
N ILE A 33 -1.90 -14.45 -20.94
CA ILE A 33 -2.59 -15.62 -20.38
C ILE A 33 -2.16 -16.92 -21.07
N GLY A 34 -1.87 -16.87 -22.37
CA GLY A 34 -1.37 -18.00 -23.15
C GLY A 34 0.13 -18.25 -23.01
N GLY A 35 0.86 -17.45 -22.21
CA GLY A 35 2.31 -17.57 -22.03
C GLY A 35 3.15 -17.14 -23.24
N SER A 36 2.53 -16.66 -24.32
CA SER A 36 3.21 -16.26 -25.56
C SER A 36 3.90 -14.90 -25.45
N GLN A 37 3.61 -14.12 -24.41
CA GLN A 37 4.19 -12.81 -24.19
C GLN A 37 4.30 -12.51 -22.69
N ALA A 38 5.49 -12.16 -22.22
CA ALA A 38 5.64 -11.61 -20.88
C ALA A 38 4.99 -10.20 -20.79
N PRO A 39 4.25 -9.88 -19.71
CA PRO A 39 3.71 -8.55 -19.54
C PRO A 39 4.85 -7.53 -19.36
N LYS A 40 4.72 -6.37 -20.00
CA LYS A 40 5.62 -5.23 -19.74
C LYS A 40 5.51 -4.84 -18.25
N PRO A 41 6.59 -4.41 -17.57
CA PRO A 41 6.56 -4.10 -16.14
C PRO A 41 5.43 -3.15 -15.72
N ALA A 42 5.20 -2.07 -16.49
CA ALA A 42 4.11 -1.13 -16.24
C ALA A 42 2.70 -1.73 -16.40
N LEU A 43 2.55 -2.75 -17.26
CA LEU A 43 1.29 -3.48 -17.38
C LEU A 43 1.14 -4.53 -16.26
N ALA A 44 2.22 -5.25 -15.92
CA ALA A 44 2.21 -6.20 -14.81
C ALA A 44 1.82 -5.50 -13.50
N ARG A 45 2.38 -4.31 -13.24
CA ARG A 45 2.01 -3.49 -12.09
C ARG A 45 0.51 -3.14 -12.06
N ARG A 46 -0.04 -2.66 -13.17
CA ARG A 46 -1.48 -2.36 -13.29
C ARG A 46 -2.36 -3.61 -13.09
N ILE A 47 -1.92 -4.78 -13.55
CA ILE A 47 -2.63 -6.05 -13.33
C ILE A 47 -2.61 -6.43 -11.85
N VAL A 48 -1.46 -6.33 -11.18
CA VAL A 48 -1.33 -6.62 -9.74
C VAL A 48 -2.20 -5.67 -8.93
N GLU A 49 -2.14 -4.36 -9.23
CA GLU A 49 -2.96 -3.33 -8.58
C GLU A 49 -4.46 -3.57 -8.81
N ALA A 50 -4.87 -3.83 -10.05
CA ALA A 50 -6.27 -4.10 -10.39
C ALA A 50 -6.81 -5.39 -9.76
N THR A 51 -5.96 -6.40 -9.54
CA THR A 51 -6.37 -7.64 -8.89
C THR A 51 -6.25 -7.58 -7.36
N GLY A 52 -5.87 -6.43 -6.80
CA GLY A 52 -5.66 -6.28 -5.36
C GLY A 52 -4.57 -7.22 -4.82
N GLY A 53 -3.61 -7.59 -5.66
CA GLY A 53 -2.56 -8.55 -5.33
C GLY A 53 -2.93 -10.03 -5.50
N ALA A 54 -4.17 -10.36 -5.87
CA ALA A 54 -4.58 -11.75 -6.11
C ALA A 54 -3.81 -12.41 -7.26
N VAL A 55 -3.33 -11.62 -8.23
CA VAL A 55 -2.38 -12.05 -9.26
C VAL A 55 -1.06 -11.32 -9.04
N THR A 56 -0.02 -12.05 -8.63
CA THR A 56 1.29 -11.48 -8.28
C THR A 56 2.21 -11.34 -9.49
N PHE A 57 3.26 -10.52 -9.37
CA PHE A 57 4.30 -10.41 -10.41
C PHE A 57 4.97 -11.74 -10.71
N GLU A 58 5.32 -12.48 -9.65
CA GLU A 58 5.92 -13.81 -9.77
C GLU A 58 5.00 -14.73 -10.58
N ALA A 59 3.70 -14.76 -10.28
CA ALA A 59 2.75 -15.60 -10.99
C ALA A 59 2.58 -15.17 -12.47
N LEU A 60 2.68 -13.87 -12.76
CA LEU A 60 2.64 -13.32 -14.12
C LEU A 60 3.90 -13.64 -14.95
N TYR A 61 5.07 -13.70 -14.31
CA TYR A 61 6.35 -13.95 -15.00
C TYR A 61 6.74 -15.43 -15.02
N GLN A 62 6.34 -16.23 -14.03
CA GLN A 62 6.49 -17.69 -14.04
C GLN A 62 5.64 -18.34 -15.15
N GLY A 63 4.50 -17.74 -15.49
CA GLY A 63 3.68 -18.18 -16.62
C GLY A 63 4.32 -18.01 -18.01
N ALA A 64 5.40 -17.22 -18.11
CA ALA A 64 6.13 -16.98 -19.36
C ALA A 64 7.35 -17.90 -19.53
N ALA A 65 7.78 -18.58 -18.47
CA ALA A 65 8.92 -19.52 -18.49
C ALA A 65 8.41 -20.96 -18.40
N GLY A 66 8.07 -21.56 -19.55
CA GLY A 66 7.83 -23.00 -19.59
C GLY A 66 9.14 -23.78 -19.43
N GLY A 67 9.34 -24.46 -18.30
CA GLY A 67 10.47 -25.38 -18.10
C GLY A 67 10.50 -26.04 -16.71
N ALA A 68 10.36 -27.37 -16.73
CA ALA A 68 10.31 -28.37 -15.66
C ALA A 68 11.29 -28.28 -14.45
N ASN A 69 10.89 -29.04 -13.41
CA ASN A 69 11.52 -29.36 -12.10
C ASN A 69 11.06 -28.42 -10.97
N GLY A 70 10.47 -28.85 -9.87
CA GLY A 70 10.30 -30.19 -9.30
C GLY A 70 10.49 -30.05 -7.78
N GLY A 71 9.46 -30.39 -7.01
CA GLY A 71 9.61 -30.79 -5.60
C GLY A 71 9.83 -29.69 -4.56
N GLY A 72 8.74 -29.38 -3.85
CA GLY A 72 8.68 -29.02 -2.43
C GLY A 72 9.93 -28.44 -1.77
N GLU A 73 9.97 -27.12 -1.71
CA GLU A 73 10.53 -26.44 -0.56
C GLU A 73 9.54 -25.36 -0.15
N VAL A 74 8.91 -25.54 1.02
CA VAL A 74 8.12 -24.48 1.68
C VAL A 74 9.14 -23.50 2.25
N VAL A 75 9.74 -22.71 1.37
CA VAL A 75 10.56 -21.57 1.76
C VAL A 75 9.61 -20.38 1.87
N GLY A 76 9.21 -20.08 3.10
CA GLY A 76 8.53 -18.83 3.40
C GLY A 76 9.46 -17.65 3.13
N LEU A 77 9.46 -17.15 1.91
CA LEU A 77 10.17 -15.95 1.46
C LEU A 77 9.48 -15.51 0.16
N ASN A 78 9.20 -14.25 -0.12
CA ASN A 78 9.35 -13.01 0.61
C ASN A 78 8.39 -12.04 -0.09
N ALA A 79 7.84 -11.10 0.68
CA ALA A 79 7.26 -9.89 0.13
C ALA A 79 8.33 -9.20 -0.76
N GLY A 80 8.32 -9.50 -2.06
CA GLY A 80 9.18 -8.88 -3.05
C GLY A 80 8.75 -7.44 -3.25
N GLU A 81 9.30 -6.56 -2.40
CA GLU A 81 9.73 -5.18 -2.71
C GLU A 81 8.94 -4.45 -3.81
N ALA A 82 7.69 -4.11 -3.51
CA ALA A 82 7.02 -2.95 -4.10
C ALA A 82 6.09 -2.24 -3.10
N GLY A 83 6.36 -2.42 -1.80
CA GLY A 83 5.76 -1.66 -0.71
C GLY A 83 6.86 -1.34 0.27
N GLY A 84 7.73 -0.37 -0.07
CA GLY A 84 8.83 0.04 0.79
C GLY A 84 8.33 0.24 2.22
N ALA A 85 9.08 -0.29 3.19
CA ALA A 85 8.81 -0.02 4.60
C ALA A 85 8.61 1.48 4.78
N LEU A 86 7.54 1.86 5.47
CA LEU A 86 7.31 3.27 5.76
C LEU A 86 8.54 3.81 6.51
N ASN A 87 9.03 4.98 6.11
CA ASN A 87 10.12 5.62 6.81
C ASN A 87 9.60 6.10 8.17
N PRO A 88 10.06 5.54 9.31
CA PRO A 88 9.50 5.84 10.62
C PRO A 88 9.61 7.32 11.00
N GLU A 89 10.71 7.96 10.61
CA GLU A 89 10.95 9.37 10.90
C GLU A 89 9.98 10.28 10.14
N ARG A 90 9.67 9.93 8.89
CA ARG A 90 8.65 10.66 8.11
C ARG A 90 7.24 10.45 8.64
N VAL A 91 6.94 9.24 9.12
CA VAL A 91 5.68 8.97 9.82
C VAL A 91 5.59 9.81 11.09
N ARG A 92 6.67 9.89 11.88
CA ARG A 92 6.76 10.72 13.08
C ARG A 92 6.49 12.19 12.79
N VAL A 93 7.12 12.76 11.76
CA VAL A 93 6.90 14.15 11.35
C VAL A 93 5.45 14.39 10.91
N ALA A 94 4.88 13.51 10.08
CA ALA A 94 3.50 13.64 9.63
C ALA A 94 2.50 13.56 10.80
N LEU A 95 2.74 12.65 11.76
CA LEU A 95 1.94 12.53 12.97
C LEU A 95 2.07 13.78 13.86
N ALA A 96 3.28 14.29 14.09
CA ALA A 96 3.49 15.48 14.91
C ALA A 96 2.67 16.67 14.40
N ILE A 97 2.71 16.92 13.08
CA ILE A 97 1.97 18.02 12.44
C ILE A 97 0.46 17.84 12.62
N VAL A 98 -0.06 16.64 12.37
CA VAL A 98 -1.50 16.39 12.46
C VAL A 98 -1.99 16.41 13.91
N VAL A 99 -1.21 15.88 14.84
CA VAL A 99 -1.57 15.90 16.26
C VAL A 99 -1.55 17.32 16.79
N ASP A 100 -0.56 18.14 16.45
CA ASP A 100 -0.55 19.57 16.80
C ASP A 100 -1.76 20.31 16.21
N HIS A 101 -2.14 19.98 14.97
CA HIS A 101 -3.31 20.57 14.31
C HIS A 101 -4.65 20.19 14.96
N LEU A 102 -4.77 18.95 15.45
CA LEU A 102 -6.01 18.42 16.01
C LEU A 102 -6.12 18.55 17.53
N ALA A 103 -4.99 18.70 18.23
CA ALA A 103 -4.96 18.86 19.67
C ALA A 103 -5.58 20.19 20.09
N ALA A 104 -6.25 20.17 21.23
CA ALA A 104 -6.82 21.37 21.82
C ALA A 104 -5.69 22.25 22.37
N LYS A 105 -5.74 23.56 22.10
CA LYS A 105 -4.67 24.53 22.42
C LYS A 105 -4.40 24.72 23.92
N ASP A 106 -5.26 24.18 24.76
CA ASP A 106 -5.27 24.27 26.21
C ASP A 106 -4.59 23.08 26.90
N LYS A 107 -4.22 22.02 26.17
CA LYS A 107 -3.41 20.91 26.69
C LYS A 107 -1.93 21.01 26.24
N PRO A 108 -1.00 20.48 27.04
CA PRO A 108 0.39 20.39 26.64
C PRO A 108 0.52 19.46 25.42
N ALA A 109 1.36 19.85 24.48
CA ALA A 109 1.70 19.02 23.33
C ALA A 109 2.24 17.64 23.80
N PRO A 110 1.95 16.55 23.08
CA PRO A 110 2.49 15.25 23.41
C PRO A 110 4.03 15.29 23.40
N PRO A 111 4.69 14.61 24.34
CA PRO A 111 6.15 14.54 24.34
C PRO A 111 6.64 13.81 23.09
N ASP A 112 7.83 14.17 22.60
CA ASP A 112 8.41 13.60 21.38
C ASP A 112 8.53 12.06 21.42
N ALA A 113 8.79 11.50 22.61
CA ALA A 113 8.80 10.06 22.84
C ALA A 113 7.43 9.41 22.55
N ALA A 114 6.31 10.05 22.91
CA ALA A 114 4.97 9.54 22.62
C ALA A 114 4.67 9.57 21.12
N VAL A 115 5.10 10.62 20.41
CA VAL A 115 4.95 10.72 18.95
C VAL A 115 5.81 9.67 18.24
N THR A 116 7.01 9.38 18.77
CA THR A 116 7.89 8.32 18.25
C THR A 116 7.24 6.94 18.40
N ILE A 117 6.72 6.61 19.57
CA ILE A 117 6.01 5.35 19.82
C ILE A 117 4.78 5.24 18.91
N ALA A 118 4.02 6.33 18.73
CA ALA A 118 2.89 6.36 17.83
C ALA A 118 3.31 6.10 16.37
N ALA A 119 4.42 6.68 15.92
CA ALA A 119 4.95 6.43 14.58
C ALA A 119 5.31 4.96 14.36
N GLU A 120 6.00 4.35 15.32
CA GLU A 120 6.32 2.91 15.30
C GLU A 120 5.05 2.06 15.26
N ALA A 121 4.04 2.40 16.06
CA ALA A 121 2.75 1.71 16.07
C ALA A 121 2.06 1.76 14.69
N VAL A 122 2.11 2.91 14.00
CA VAL A 122 1.57 3.05 12.64
C VAL A 122 2.35 2.19 11.65
N VAL A 123 3.68 2.19 11.71
CA VAL A 123 4.53 1.36 10.84
C VAL A 123 4.20 -0.11 11.02
N ASN A 124 4.13 -0.58 12.28
CA ASN A 124 3.80 -1.95 12.61
C ASN A 124 2.37 -2.32 12.17
N THR A 125 1.40 -1.42 12.36
CA THR A 125 0.02 -1.61 11.90
C THR A 125 -0.05 -1.70 10.38
N TYR A 126 0.67 -0.83 9.66
CA TYR A 126 0.74 -0.85 8.21
C TYR A 126 1.33 -2.16 7.68
N ILE A 127 2.38 -2.66 8.32
CA ILE A 127 2.98 -3.97 8.01
C ILE A 127 1.99 -5.09 8.29
N ALA A 128 1.34 -5.10 9.46
CA ALA A 128 0.35 -6.11 9.81
C ALA A 128 -0.82 -6.13 8.81
N LEU A 129 -1.33 -4.94 8.46
CA LEU A 129 -2.41 -4.78 7.49
C LEU A 129 -2.05 -5.36 6.12
N SER A 130 -0.78 -5.35 5.71
CA SER A 130 -0.36 -5.93 4.43
C SER A 130 -0.75 -7.40 4.23
N THR A 131 -0.99 -8.13 5.32
CA THR A 131 -1.39 -9.55 5.31
C THR A 131 -2.91 -9.77 5.30
N VAL A 132 -3.70 -8.75 5.63
CA VAL A 132 -5.16 -8.87 5.87
C VAL A 132 -6.00 -7.88 5.05
N THR A 133 -5.38 -6.98 4.29
CA THR A 133 -6.09 -6.01 3.43
C THR A 133 -5.52 -6.01 2.02
N THR A 134 -6.39 -5.79 1.03
CA THR A 134 -5.99 -5.58 -0.37
C THR A 134 -5.58 -4.14 -0.64
N ARG A 135 -5.83 -3.21 0.30
CA ARG A 135 -5.41 -1.81 0.19
C ARG A 135 -3.89 -1.69 0.18
N GLN A 136 -3.36 -0.76 -0.59
CA GLN A 136 -1.92 -0.53 -0.76
C GLN A 136 -1.57 0.95 -0.62
N GLY A 137 -0.29 1.23 -0.37
CA GLY A 137 0.27 2.58 -0.39
C GLY A 137 -0.52 3.58 0.50
N PRO A 138 -0.97 4.73 -0.05
CA PRO A 138 -1.69 5.76 0.70
C PRO A 138 -2.94 5.26 1.43
N GLU A 139 -3.73 4.38 0.81
CA GLU A 139 -4.98 3.91 1.41
C GLU A 139 -4.74 3.00 2.62
N ARG A 140 -3.73 2.14 2.56
CA ARG A 140 -3.32 1.29 3.68
C ARG A 140 -2.69 2.13 4.80
N PHE A 141 -1.93 3.16 4.44
CA PHE A 141 -1.33 4.07 5.42
C PHE A 141 -2.39 4.87 6.17
N CYS A 142 -3.38 5.43 5.45
CA CYS A 142 -4.53 6.09 6.06
C CYS A 142 -5.30 5.16 7.02
N GLN A 143 -5.50 3.90 6.63
CA GLN A 143 -6.12 2.89 7.50
C GLN A 143 -5.30 2.62 8.78
N ALA A 144 -3.97 2.58 8.67
CA ALA A 144 -3.08 2.35 9.82
C ALA A 144 -3.00 3.55 10.78
N LEU A 145 -3.13 4.77 10.26
CA LEU A 145 -3.04 6.01 11.04
C LEU A 145 -4.22 6.22 11.99
N ARG A 146 -5.43 5.90 11.54
CA ARG A 146 -6.68 6.20 12.26
C ARG A 146 -6.71 5.71 13.71
N PRO A 147 -6.47 4.43 14.04
CA PRO A 147 -6.51 3.96 15.43
C PRO A 147 -5.43 4.60 16.31
N VAL A 148 -4.26 4.91 15.75
CA VAL A 148 -3.16 5.54 16.50
C VAL A 148 -3.45 7.01 16.78
N LEU A 149 -4.01 7.74 15.81
CA LEU A 149 -4.45 9.13 15.99
C LEU A 149 -5.56 9.22 17.05
N GLU A 150 -6.48 8.27 17.06
CA GLU A 150 -7.53 8.21 18.08
C GLU A 150 -6.94 8.05 19.48
N GLU A 151 -5.99 7.12 19.66
CA GLU A 151 -5.40 6.86 20.97
C GLU A 151 -4.56 8.04 21.48
N ILE A 152 -3.69 8.60 20.64
CA ILE A 152 -2.86 9.74 21.04
C ILE A 152 -3.72 10.98 21.35
N LEU A 153 -4.73 11.27 20.53
CA LEU A 153 -5.59 12.43 20.78
C LEU A 153 -6.50 12.21 21.99
N ARG A 154 -6.91 10.97 22.29
CA ARG A 154 -7.68 10.68 23.51
C ARG A 154 -6.87 10.99 24.77
N GLU A 155 -5.58 10.66 24.78
CA GLU A 155 -4.69 10.92 25.92
C GLU A 155 -4.40 12.43 26.06
N TYR A 156 -4.07 13.08 24.93
CA TYR A 156 -3.54 14.46 24.91
C TYR A 156 -4.56 15.55 24.52
N SER A 157 -5.85 15.22 24.32
CA SER A 157 -6.92 16.21 24.10
C SER A 157 -7.94 16.20 25.24
N ALA A 158 -8.58 17.35 25.52
CA ALA A 158 -9.58 17.46 26.58
C ALA A 158 -10.90 16.73 26.23
N SER A 159 -11.19 16.65 24.93
CA SER A 159 -12.35 15.94 24.38
C SER A 159 -11.88 15.03 23.25
N PRO A 160 -12.44 13.82 23.13
CA PRO A 160 -12.11 12.94 22.02
C PRO A 160 -12.49 13.61 20.69
N PRO A 161 -11.61 13.58 19.68
CA PRO A 161 -11.89 14.19 18.39
C PRO A 161 -13.09 13.48 17.74
N PRO A 162 -13.98 14.22 17.04
CA PRO A 162 -15.08 13.59 16.32
C PRO A 162 -14.54 12.66 15.23
N PRO A 163 -15.24 11.56 14.89
CA PRO A 163 -14.77 10.59 13.89
C PRO A 163 -14.35 11.23 12.56
N ALA A 164 -15.08 12.24 12.09
CA ALA A 164 -14.75 12.96 10.87
C ALA A 164 -13.43 13.74 10.94
N ALA A 165 -13.02 14.21 12.13
CA ALA A 165 -11.73 14.88 12.31
C ALA A 165 -10.57 13.87 12.30
N LEU A 166 -10.79 12.68 12.86
CA LEU A 166 -9.83 11.58 12.79
C LEU A 166 -9.60 11.10 11.35
N ASP A 167 -10.67 10.95 10.58
CA ASP A 167 -10.59 10.56 9.17
C ASP A 167 -9.81 11.60 8.35
N ARG A 168 -10.14 12.89 8.50
CA ARG A 168 -9.40 13.99 7.87
C ARG A 168 -7.95 14.07 8.33
N GLY A 169 -7.68 13.81 9.61
CA GLY A 169 -6.33 13.78 10.17
C GLY A 169 -5.49 12.67 9.53
N ALA A 170 -6.05 11.47 9.39
CA ALA A 170 -5.39 10.34 8.74
C ALA A 170 -5.11 10.63 7.25
N GLU A 171 -6.07 11.25 6.54
CA GLU A 171 -5.88 11.69 5.16
C GLU A 171 -4.79 12.76 5.05
N LEU A 172 -4.76 13.75 5.95
CA LEU A 172 -3.76 14.81 5.95
C LEU A 172 -2.36 14.27 6.24
N ALA A 173 -2.19 13.41 7.24
CA ALA A 173 -0.92 12.74 7.54
C ALA A 173 -0.44 11.90 6.35
N THR A 174 -1.36 11.23 5.65
CA THR A 174 -1.07 10.49 4.43
C THR A 174 -0.56 11.42 3.33
N GLN A 175 -1.22 12.56 3.10
CA GLN A 175 -0.80 13.55 2.12
C GLN A 175 0.60 14.10 2.43
N ILE A 176 0.85 14.49 3.69
CA ILE A 176 2.16 15.01 4.13
C ILE A 176 3.27 13.96 3.89
N TYR A 177 3.01 12.71 4.27
CA TYR A 177 3.96 11.62 4.10
C TYR A 177 4.30 11.38 2.63
N PHE A 178 3.32 11.37 1.72
CA PHE A 178 3.56 11.07 0.30
C PHE A 178 3.96 12.29 -0.54
N GLN A 179 3.56 13.51 -0.19
CA GLN A 179 4.00 14.73 -0.89
C GLN A 179 5.49 15.00 -0.69
N SER A 180 6.03 14.74 0.51
CA SER A 180 7.47 14.83 0.79
C SER A 180 8.31 13.78 0.04
N TRP A 181 7.70 12.81 -0.66
CA TRP A 181 8.41 11.77 -1.43
C TRP A 181 8.66 12.22 -2.87
N THR A 182 7.78 13.06 -3.41
CA THR A 182 7.89 13.59 -4.77
C THR A 182 9.05 14.56 -4.94
N GLN A 183 9.45 15.27 -3.87
CA GLN A 183 10.60 16.19 -3.90
C GLN A 183 11.97 15.48 -3.84
N ASP A 184 12.12 14.43 -3.03
CA ASP A 184 13.37 13.65 -2.91
C ASP A 184 13.78 12.95 -4.23
N GLN A 185 12.79 12.52 -5.03
CA GLN A 185 13.02 11.85 -6.31
C GLN A 185 13.49 12.84 -7.41
N THR A 186 13.13 14.12 -7.30
CA THR A 186 13.54 15.15 -8.28
C THR A 186 14.97 15.64 -8.07
N GLU A 187 15.50 15.63 -6.84
CA GLU A 187 16.87 16.09 -6.57
C GLU A 187 17.94 15.03 -6.89
N THR A 188 17.59 13.74 -6.87
CA THR A 188 18.55 12.65 -7.17
C THR A 188 18.82 12.47 -8.68
N THR A 189 18.02 13.08 -9.56
CA THR A 189 18.19 12.95 -11.03
C THR A 189 18.92 14.16 -11.65
N ALA A 190 19.40 15.11 -10.83
CA ALA A 190 20.02 16.36 -11.29
C ALA A 190 21.48 16.52 -10.82
N GLY A 191 22.17 15.43 -10.47
CA GLY A 191 23.60 15.41 -10.10
C GLY A 191 24.45 14.67 -11.11
#